data_AF-A0AB35YKV1-F1
#
_entry.id   AF-A0AB35YKV1-F1
#
_cell.length_a   1.000
_cell.length_b   1.000
_cell.length_c   1.000
_cell.angle_alpha   90.00
_cell.angle_beta   90.00
_cell.angle_gamma   90.00
#
_symmetry.space_group_name_H-M   'P 1'
#
loop_
_entity.id
_entity.type
_entity.pdbx_description
1 polymer ?
#
loop_
_entity_poly.entity_id
_entity_poly.type
_entity_poly.pdbx_seq_one_letter_code
_entity_poly.pdbx_strand_id
1 'polypeptide(L)' 'MTDEKHLAGLTEAQKRLTKAYATTVMGEVRTIADVKPTELQHFVELEIAEREIAALVSE' A
#
# COMPACT_ATOMS: atom_id res chain seq x y z
N MET A 1 -17.23 0.28 -2.17
CA MET A 1 -16.13 -0.67 -2.41
C MET A 1 -15.10 0.07 -3.24
N THR A 2 -14.04 0.56 -2.63
CA THR A 2 -12.91 1.13 -3.36
C THR A 2 -12.30 -0.02 -4.17
N ASP A 3 -12.37 0.10 -5.48
CA ASP A 3 -11.91 -0.94 -6.39
C ASP A 3 -10.37 -0.99 -6.27
N GLU A 4 -9.80 -2.06 -5.72
CA GLU A 4 -8.34 -2.21 -5.44
C GLU A 4 -7.52 -2.43 -6.73
N LYS A 5 -7.81 -1.64 -7.76
CA LYS A 5 -7.25 -1.73 -9.10
C LYS A 5 -5.75 -1.52 -9.10
N HIS A 6 -5.23 -0.69 -8.19
CA HIS A 6 -3.80 -0.46 -8.01
C HIS A 6 -3.05 -1.72 -7.54
N LEU A 7 -3.76 -2.71 -6.99
CA LEU A 7 -3.22 -4.02 -6.59
C LEU A 7 -3.53 -5.13 -7.60
N ALA A 8 -4.01 -4.78 -8.81
CA ALA A 8 -4.27 -5.75 -9.87
C ALA A 8 -2.97 -6.48 -10.26
N GLY A 9 -3.08 -7.80 -10.49
CA GLY A 9 -1.94 -8.65 -10.84
C GLY A 9 -1.16 -9.20 -9.65
N LEU A 10 -1.40 -8.72 -8.43
CA LEU A 10 -0.85 -9.32 -7.22
C LEU A 10 -1.62 -10.58 -6.80
N THR A 11 -0.90 -11.56 -6.27
CA THR A 11 -1.51 -12.66 -5.51
C THR A 11 -2.14 -12.13 -4.22
N GLU A 12 -3.09 -12.88 -3.65
CA GLU A 12 -3.72 -12.51 -2.37
C GLU A 12 -2.71 -12.31 -1.23
N ALA A 13 -1.63 -13.10 -1.21
CA ALA A 13 -0.56 -12.94 -0.23
C ALA A 13 0.18 -11.61 -0.43
N GLN A 14 0.53 -11.27 -1.67
CA GLN A 14 1.19 -10.00 -2.00
C GLN A 14 0.30 -8.81 -1.67
N LYS A 15 -1.00 -8.85 -1.98
CA LYS A 15 -1.95 -7.78 -1.59
C LYS A 15 -1.95 -7.54 -0.08
N ARG A 16 -2.02 -8.61 0.72
CA ARG A 16 -1.97 -8.50 2.18
C ARG A 16 -0.65 -7.91 2.66
N LEU A 17 0.46 -8.34 2.05
CA LEU A 17 1.79 -7.85 2.38
C LEU A 17 1.93 -6.35 2.06
N THR A 18 1.48 -5.93 0.87
CA THR A 18 1.45 -4.53 0.43
C THR A 18 0.67 -3.67 1.42
N LYS A 19 -0.54 -4.09 1.80
CA LYS A 19 -1.37 -3.34 2.77
C LYS A 19 -0.73 -3.25 4.15
N ALA A 20 -0.09 -4.33 4.61
CA ALA A 20 0.60 -4.35 5.89
C ALA A 20 1.81 -3.40 5.87
N TYR A 21 2.61 -3.42 4.80
CA TYR A 21 3.73 -2.50 4.64
C TYR A 21 3.25 -1.05 4.57
N ALA A 22 2.21 -0.75 3.78
CA ALA A 22 1.63 0.58 3.71
C ALA A 22 1.22 1.10 5.10
N THR A 23 0.55 0.27 5.90
CA THR A 23 0.22 0.62 7.29
C THR A 23 1.47 0.92 8.13
N THR A 24 2.51 0.09 8.04
CA THR A 24 3.74 0.32 8.82
C THR A 24 4.54 1.54 8.36
N VAL A 25 4.48 1.87 7.06
CA VAL A 25 5.18 3.03 6.49
C VAL A 25 4.46 4.33 6.84
N MET A 26 3.13 4.37 6.70
CA MET A 26 2.32 5.51 7.13
C MET A 26 2.39 5.76 8.64
N GLY A 27 2.58 4.70 9.43
CA GLY A 27 2.81 4.79 10.87
C GLY A 27 4.25 5.12 11.27
N GLU A 28 5.12 5.46 10.30
CA GLU A 28 6.55 5.80 10.52
C GLU A 28 7.38 4.70 11.21
N VAL A 29 6.87 3.47 11.25
CA VAL A 29 7.57 2.30 11.83
C VAL A 29 8.64 1.79 10.85
N ARG A 30 8.40 1.95 9.55
CA ARG A 30 9.27 1.52 8.46
C ARG A 30 9.31 2.58 7.37
N THR A 31 10.29 2.47 6.49
CA THR A 31 10.37 3.23 5.24
C THR A 31 10.03 2.34 4.05
N ILE A 32 9.76 2.94 2.88
CA ILE A 32 9.56 2.19 1.63
C ILE A 32 10.78 1.29 1.31
N ALA A 33 11.99 1.72 1.67
CA ALA A 33 13.21 0.94 1.45
C ALA A 33 13.23 -0.40 2.21
N ASP A 34 12.48 -0.50 3.31
CA ASP A 34 12.38 -1.71 4.13
C ASP A 34 11.40 -2.75 3.56
N VAL A 35 10.63 -2.40 2.53
CA VAL A 35 9.65 -3.30 1.91
C VAL A 35 10.35 -4.43 1.17
N LYS A 36 9.98 -5.67 1.52
CA LYS A 36 10.44 -6.90 0.87
C LYS A 36 9.25 -7.82 0.54
N PRO A 37 9.20 -8.42 -0.66
CA PRO A 37 10.17 -8.28 -1.76
C PRO A 37 10.14 -6.89 -2.42
N THR A 38 11.24 -6.50 -3.06
CA THR A 38 11.45 -5.14 -3.62
C THR A 38 10.43 -4.80 -4.70
N GLU A 39 9.93 -5.80 -5.43
CA GLU A 39 8.85 -5.68 -6.42
C GLU A 39 7.55 -5.10 -5.85
N LEU A 40 7.32 -5.20 -4.53
CA LEU A 40 6.13 -4.65 -3.88
C LEU A 40 6.26 -3.17 -3.50
N GLN A 41 7.46 -2.57 -3.57
CA GLN A 41 7.66 -1.17 -3.17
C GLN A 41 6.70 -0.23 -3.88
N HIS A 42 6.60 -0.34 -5.21
CA HIS A 42 5.69 0.49 -5.99
C HIS A 42 4.22 0.29 -5.60
N PHE A 43 3.80 -0.94 -5.34
CA PHE A 43 2.44 -1.23 -4.89
C PHE A 43 2.15 -0.66 -3.51
N VAL A 44 3.16 -0.61 -2.63
CA VAL A 44 3.03 0.02 -1.30
C VAL A 44 2.88 1.53 -1.44
N GLU A 45 3.67 2.17 -2.30
CA GLU A 45 3.53 3.60 -2.59
C GLU A 45 2.14 3.95 -3.12
N LEU A 46 1.62 3.15 -4.06
CA LEU A 46 0.26 3.33 -4.59
C LEU A 46 -0.81 3.14 -3.52
N GLU A 47 -0.70 2.11 -2.68
CA GLU A 47 -1.64 1.87 -1.57
C GLU A 47 -1.65 3.02 -0.57
N ILE A 48 -0.49 3.62 -0.26
CA ILE A 48 -0.40 4.80 0.61
C ILE A 48 -1.12 5.98 -0.05
N ALA A 49 -0.82 6.27 -1.32
CA ALA A 49 -1.43 7.38 -2.05
C ALA A 49 -2.97 7.26 -2.11
N GLU A 50 -3.49 6.07 -2.39
CA GLU A 50 -4.94 5.81 -2.39
C GLU A 50 -5.59 6.08 -1.02
N ARG A 51 -4.91 5.70 0.07
CA ARG A 51 -5.39 5.97 1.43
C ARG A 51 -5.38 7.44 1.78
N GLU A 52 -4.34 8.17 1.39
CA GLU A 52 -4.24 9.61 1.58
C GLU A 52 -5.33 10.36 0.80
N ILE A 53 -5.55 9.99 -0.46
CA ILE A 53 -6.65 10.53 -1.28
C ILE A 53 -8.00 10.23 -0.63
N ALA A 54 -8.23 9.00 -0.17
CA ALA A 54 -9.47 8.61 0.48
C ALA A 54 -9.71 9.41 1.78
N ALA A 55 -8.66 9.69 2.56
CA ALA A 55 -8.74 10.52 3.74
C ALA A 55 -9.16 11.96 3.39
N LEU A 56 -8.57 12.55 2.34
CA LEU A 56 -8.88 13.90 1.88
C LEU A 56 -10.28 14.04 1.27
N VAL A 57 -10.80 13.00 0.61
CA VAL A 57 -12.15 13.00 0.00
C VAL A 57 -13.25 12.73 1.03
N SER A 58 -12.89 12.18 2.19
CA SER A 58 -13.84 11.90 3.28
C SER A 58 -14.00 13.06 4.26
N GLU A 59 -13.23 14.14 4.10
CA GLU A 59 -13.41 15.44 4.79
C GLU A 59 -14.36 16.37 4.00
#